data_AF-A0A3D6C9P9-F1
#
_entry.id   AF-A0A3D6C9P9-F1
#
_cell.length_a   1.000
_cell.length_b   1.000
_cell.length_c   1.000
_cell.angle_alpha   90.00
_cell.angle_beta   90.00
_cell.angle_gamma   90.00
#
_symmetry.space_group_name_H-M   'P 1'
#
loop_
_entity.id
_entity.type
_entity.pdbx_description
1 polymer ?
#
loop_
_entity_poly.entity_id
_entity_poly.type
_entity_poly.pdbx_seq_one_letter_code
_entity_poly.pdbx_strand_id
1 'polypeptide(L)'
;ANSAAFSPTKRVENLTQAIALVGISQLESLVLGVGVAKGMPKQSCQWHDPAGFWLTSAKRAILASELARILCPAKESECFTAAFLQDLALPFLACHRSDVYDPVFKSWHLEGGDLAALEREHLNWDHTEVAAWICAEWGLPENIAAAIRGHHGAEVPDYQALGPVRLVSILREDETNSGIDELIVEAHTGYGIPQEKVEDLIEPAFEKAAELARLIV
;
A
#
# COMPACT_ATOMS: atom_id res chain seq x y z
N ALA A 1 13.37 -11.55 8.02
CA ALA A 1 13.72 -12.28 9.27
C ALA A 1 14.96 -11.72 9.97
N ASN A 2 16.11 -11.54 9.31
CA ASN A 2 17.31 -10.97 9.94
C ASN A 2 17.41 -9.43 9.89
N SER A 3 16.48 -8.75 9.20
CA SER A 3 16.44 -7.28 9.19
C SER A 3 15.87 -6.74 10.50
N ALA A 4 16.23 -5.50 10.85
CA ALA A 4 15.75 -4.86 12.07
C ALA A 4 14.22 -4.67 12.06
N ALA A 5 13.61 -4.62 10.87
CA ALA A 5 12.16 -4.65 10.68
C ALA A 5 11.44 -5.81 11.39
N PHE A 6 12.10 -6.97 11.54
CA PHE A 6 11.55 -8.13 12.26
C PHE A 6 12.16 -8.32 13.66
N SER A 7 13.07 -7.42 14.05
CA SER A 7 13.70 -7.34 15.38
C SER A 7 14.04 -8.71 16.02
N PRO A 8 14.84 -9.55 15.33
CA PRO A 8 15.20 -10.87 15.86
C PRO A 8 16.03 -10.76 17.14
N THR A 9 15.60 -11.40 18.23
CA THR A 9 16.39 -11.48 19.48
C THR A 9 17.65 -12.35 19.33
N LYS A 10 17.65 -13.25 18.34
CA LYS A 10 18.81 -14.04 17.91
C LYS A 10 18.81 -14.14 16.38
N ARG A 11 20.00 -14.19 15.78
CA ARG A 11 20.16 -14.37 14.33
C ARG A 11 19.38 -15.61 13.86
N VAL A 12 18.57 -15.42 12.83
CA VAL A 12 17.79 -16.48 12.19
C VAL A 12 18.68 -17.18 11.17
N GLU A 13 18.85 -18.49 11.31
CA GLU A 13 19.79 -19.29 10.52
C GLU A 13 19.11 -20.23 9.53
N ASN A 14 17.79 -20.44 9.65
CA ASN A 14 17.04 -21.31 8.75
C ASN A 14 15.60 -20.83 8.53
N LEU A 15 14.96 -21.38 7.49
CA LEU A 15 13.61 -21.01 7.06
C LEU A 15 12.56 -21.26 8.14
N THR A 16 12.66 -22.36 8.89
CA THR A 16 11.72 -22.68 9.98
C THR A 16 11.76 -21.62 11.09
N GLN A 17 12.96 -21.17 11.48
CA GLN A 17 13.13 -20.06 12.42
C GLN A 17 12.61 -18.74 11.85
N ALA A 18 12.79 -18.49 10.54
CA ALA A 18 12.25 -17.31 9.87
C ALA A 18 10.72 -17.30 9.88
N ILE A 19 10.08 -18.43 9.57
CA ILE A 19 8.63 -18.60 9.59
C ILE A 19 8.09 -18.45 11.02
N ALA A 20 8.76 -19.03 12.02
CA ALA A 20 8.34 -18.93 13.42
C ALA A 20 8.45 -17.49 13.96
N LEU A 21 9.44 -16.71 13.48
CA LEU A 21 9.64 -15.32 13.88
C LEU A 21 8.69 -14.35 13.16
N VAL A 22 8.54 -14.50 11.84
CA VAL A 22 7.77 -13.59 10.98
C VAL A 22 6.28 -13.95 10.96
N GLY A 23 5.95 -15.23 11.16
CA GLY A 23 4.61 -15.77 10.92
C GLY A 23 4.40 -16.13 9.45
N ILE A 24 3.61 -17.19 9.22
CA ILE A 24 3.36 -17.71 7.86
C ILE A 24 2.65 -16.68 6.97
N SER A 25 1.62 -16.03 7.49
CA SER A 25 0.80 -15.05 6.74
C SER A 25 1.60 -13.80 6.35
N GLN A 26 2.51 -13.35 7.21
CA GLN A 26 3.37 -12.21 6.91
C GLN A 26 4.48 -12.60 5.92
N LEU A 27 4.99 -13.84 5.95
CA LEU A 27 5.89 -14.35 4.92
C LEU A 27 5.19 -14.45 3.55
N GLU A 28 3.97 -14.99 3.50
CA GLU A 28 3.16 -15.06 2.27
C GLU A 28 2.96 -13.66 1.67
N SER A 29 2.61 -12.69 2.52
CA SER A 29 2.45 -11.29 2.13
C SER A 29 3.71 -10.71 1.47
N LEU A 30 4.88 -10.98 2.04
CA LEU A 30 6.17 -10.51 1.51
C LEU A 30 6.53 -11.20 0.19
N VAL A 31 6.31 -12.51 0.10
CA VAL A 31 6.58 -13.28 -1.11
C VAL A 31 5.67 -12.81 -2.26
N LEU A 32 4.40 -12.55 -1.99
CA LEU A 32 3.47 -11.97 -2.96
C LEU A 32 3.92 -10.59 -3.42
N GLY A 33 4.27 -9.69 -2.48
CA GLY A 33 4.77 -8.36 -2.81
C GLY A 33 6.02 -8.38 -3.70
N VAL A 34 7.01 -9.21 -3.35
CA VAL A 34 8.23 -9.39 -4.16
C VAL A 34 7.92 -10.04 -5.52
N GLY A 35 6.96 -10.96 -5.58
CA GLY A 35 6.49 -11.58 -6.82
C GLY A 35 5.90 -10.55 -7.78
N VAL A 36 4.96 -9.74 -7.29
CA VAL A 36 4.34 -8.61 -8.02
C VAL A 36 5.42 -7.65 -8.52
N ALA A 37 6.37 -7.27 -7.65
CA ALA A 37 7.40 -6.32 -8.00
C ALA A 37 8.27 -6.71 -9.21
N LYS A 38 8.43 -8.01 -9.46
CA LYS A 38 9.18 -8.50 -10.64
C LYS A 38 8.46 -8.21 -11.96
N GLY A 39 7.13 -8.10 -11.94
CA GLY A 39 6.31 -7.77 -13.11
C GLY A 39 6.15 -6.27 -13.35
N MET A 40 6.61 -5.43 -12.43
CA MET A 40 6.42 -3.98 -12.50
C MET A 40 7.45 -3.27 -13.38
N PRO A 41 7.11 -2.10 -13.97
CA PRO A 41 8.06 -1.25 -14.68
C PRO A 41 9.26 -0.87 -13.80
N LYS A 42 10.47 -1.18 -14.28
CA LYS A 42 11.74 -0.95 -13.53
C LYS A 42 12.47 0.32 -13.94
N GLN A 43 12.03 0.97 -15.00
CA GLN A 43 12.63 2.19 -15.53
C GLN A 43 11.79 3.37 -15.06
N SER A 44 12.46 4.45 -14.66
CA SER A 44 11.77 5.69 -14.32
C SER A 44 11.11 6.29 -15.56
N CYS A 45 9.93 6.87 -15.38
CA CYS A 45 9.22 7.67 -16.39
C CYS A 45 8.65 8.94 -15.72
N GLN A 46 7.97 9.81 -16.47
CA GLN A 46 7.60 11.17 -16.03
C GLN A 46 6.87 11.24 -14.67
N TRP A 47 6.12 10.20 -14.31
CA TRP A 47 5.33 10.12 -13.08
C TRP A 47 5.58 8.83 -12.30
N HIS A 48 6.71 8.17 -12.54
CA HIS A 48 7.07 6.92 -11.88
C HIS A 48 8.55 6.90 -11.56
N ASP A 49 8.87 6.90 -10.28
CA ASP A 49 10.17 6.49 -9.78
C ASP A 49 10.03 5.15 -9.04
N PRO A 50 10.63 4.05 -9.53
CA PRO A 50 10.49 2.75 -8.87
C PRO A 50 10.89 2.77 -7.39
N ALA A 51 11.91 3.54 -7.01
CA ALA A 51 12.37 3.60 -5.63
C ALA A 51 11.36 4.33 -4.72
N GLY A 52 10.88 5.50 -5.15
CA GLY A 52 9.81 6.26 -4.49
C GLY A 52 8.52 5.45 -4.34
N PHE A 53 8.08 4.79 -5.43
CA PHE A 53 6.86 3.98 -5.46
C PHE A 53 6.91 2.85 -4.43
N TRP A 54 7.99 2.06 -4.41
CA TRP A 54 8.11 0.94 -3.47
C TRP A 54 8.31 1.40 -2.02
N LEU A 55 8.96 2.54 -1.80
CA LEU A 55 9.06 3.13 -0.47
C LEU A 55 7.68 3.54 0.06
N THR A 56 6.88 4.21 -0.75
CA THR A 56 5.51 4.63 -0.39
C THR A 56 4.60 3.42 -0.17
N SER A 57 4.67 2.43 -1.05
CA SER A 57 3.97 1.15 -0.91
C SER A 57 4.34 0.44 0.40
N ALA A 58 5.62 0.41 0.76
CA ALA A 58 6.09 -0.17 2.01
C ALA A 58 5.60 0.62 3.25
N LYS A 59 5.60 1.96 3.20
CA LYS A 59 5.09 2.81 4.29
C LYS A 59 3.62 2.52 4.55
N ARG A 60 2.80 2.49 3.49
CA ARG A 60 1.38 2.17 3.57
C ARG A 60 1.13 0.78 4.12
N ALA A 61 1.87 -0.23 3.64
CA ALA A 61 1.74 -1.60 4.12
C ALA A 61 2.03 -1.76 5.61
N ILE A 62 3.15 -1.22 6.09
CA ILE A 62 3.54 -1.31 7.50
C ILE A 62 2.54 -0.55 8.37
N LEU A 63 2.17 0.68 7.98
CA LEU A 63 1.23 1.48 8.77
C LEU A 63 -0.17 0.86 8.81
N ALA A 64 -0.66 0.33 7.68
CA ALA A 64 -1.93 -0.39 7.63
C ALA A 64 -1.90 -1.66 8.52
N SER A 65 -0.77 -2.36 8.58
CA SER A 65 -0.58 -3.50 9.48
C SER A 65 -0.67 -3.09 10.95
N GLU A 66 0.00 -2.00 11.35
CA GLU A 66 -0.04 -1.53 12.75
C GLU A 66 -1.44 -0.98 13.12
N LEU A 67 -2.12 -0.29 12.20
CA LEU A 67 -3.52 0.14 12.38
C LEU A 67 -4.48 -1.04 12.44
N ALA A 68 -4.26 -2.10 11.64
CA ALA A 68 -5.06 -3.31 11.67
C ALA A 68 -4.97 -4.05 13.01
N ARG A 69 -3.82 -4.03 13.69
CA ARG A 69 -3.69 -4.57 15.05
C ARG A 69 -4.58 -3.87 16.09
N ILE A 70 -5.05 -2.67 15.78
CA ILE A 70 -5.98 -1.91 16.63
C ILE A 70 -7.42 -2.17 16.20
N LEU A 71 -7.70 -2.08 14.89
CA LEU A 71 -9.06 -2.07 14.36
C LEU A 71 -9.60 -3.46 13.99
N CYS A 72 -8.76 -4.32 13.43
CA CYS A 72 -9.15 -5.62 12.88
C CYS A 72 -7.98 -6.63 12.92
N PRO A 73 -7.51 -7.09 14.10
CA PRO A 73 -6.29 -7.88 14.21
C PRO A 73 -6.26 -9.16 13.37
N ALA A 74 -7.43 -9.80 13.21
CA ALA A 74 -7.59 -10.99 12.37
C ALA A 74 -7.32 -10.76 10.87
N LYS A 75 -7.23 -9.49 10.45
CA LYS A 75 -7.00 -9.04 9.07
C LYS A 75 -5.67 -8.31 8.90
N GLU A 76 -4.76 -8.38 9.87
CA GLU A 76 -3.45 -7.69 9.81
C GLU A 76 -2.70 -7.98 8.50
N SER A 77 -2.47 -9.26 8.18
CA SER A 77 -1.73 -9.63 6.96
C SER A 77 -2.47 -9.24 5.68
N GLU A 78 -3.79 -9.32 5.67
CA GLU A 78 -4.61 -8.88 4.53
C GLU A 78 -4.48 -7.36 4.31
N CYS A 79 -4.54 -6.57 5.38
CA CYS A 79 -4.34 -5.12 5.33
C CYS A 79 -2.94 -4.77 4.85
N PHE A 80 -1.91 -5.47 5.34
CA PHE A 80 -0.53 -5.28 4.87
C PHE A 80 -0.42 -5.52 3.37
N THR A 81 -0.85 -6.69 2.87
CA THR A 81 -0.72 -7.05 1.46
C THR A 81 -1.53 -6.12 0.57
N ALA A 82 -2.78 -5.83 0.94
CA ALA A 82 -3.63 -4.93 0.17
C ALA A 82 -3.04 -3.51 0.08
N ALA A 83 -2.61 -2.95 1.20
CA ALA A 83 -1.99 -1.61 1.23
C ALA A 83 -0.64 -1.56 0.50
N PHE A 84 0.12 -2.66 0.50
CA PHE A 84 1.35 -2.77 -0.27
C PHE A 84 1.11 -2.74 -1.79
N LEU A 85 -0.07 -3.18 -2.22
CA LEU A 85 -0.40 -3.44 -3.62
C LEU A 85 -1.48 -2.51 -4.19
N GLN A 86 -2.08 -1.64 -3.37
CA GLN A 86 -3.25 -0.85 -3.72
C GLN A 86 -3.08 0.03 -4.97
N ASP A 87 -1.85 0.52 -5.22
CA ASP A 87 -1.53 1.39 -6.36
C ASP A 87 -0.74 0.66 -7.45
N LEU A 88 -0.74 -0.68 -7.48
CA LEU A 88 0.07 -1.46 -8.44
C LEU A 88 -0.24 -1.15 -9.92
N ALA A 89 -1.38 -0.54 -10.23
CA ALA A 89 -1.71 -0.14 -11.58
C ALA A 89 -0.98 1.14 -12.01
N LEU A 90 -0.66 2.05 -11.07
CA LEU A 90 -0.14 3.38 -11.39
C LEU A 90 1.16 3.35 -12.19
N PRO A 91 2.17 2.51 -11.89
CA PRO A 91 3.37 2.45 -12.71
C PRO A 91 3.11 2.03 -14.17
N PHE A 92 2.17 1.11 -14.40
CA PHE A 92 1.78 0.71 -15.76
C PHE A 92 1.10 1.86 -16.49
N LEU A 93 0.18 2.54 -15.82
CA LEU A 93 -0.58 3.67 -16.36
C LEU A 93 0.34 4.85 -16.67
N ALA A 94 1.28 5.17 -15.76
CA ALA A 94 2.29 6.19 -15.94
C ALA A 94 3.19 5.93 -17.15
N CYS A 95 3.75 4.73 -17.27
CA CYS A 95 4.80 4.47 -18.26
C CYS A 95 4.30 3.95 -19.62
N HIS A 96 3.10 3.35 -19.68
CA HIS A 96 2.58 2.75 -20.92
C HIS A 96 1.32 3.44 -21.46
N ARG A 97 0.69 4.33 -20.68
CA ARG A 97 -0.55 5.05 -21.06
C ARG A 97 -0.42 6.56 -20.81
N SER A 98 0.80 7.10 -20.94
CA SER A 98 1.08 8.52 -20.68
C SER A 98 0.25 9.48 -21.55
N ASP A 99 -0.13 9.06 -22.76
CA ASP A 99 -1.00 9.81 -23.67
C ASP A 99 -2.35 10.20 -23.05
N VAL A 100 -2.89 9.36 -22.16
CA VAL A 100 -4.15 9.59 -21.45
C VAL A 100 -3.95 9.95 -19.98
N TYR A 101 -2.89 9.47 -19.34
CA TYR A 101 -2.68 9.64 -17.88
C TYR A 101 -1.92 10.91 -17.50
N ASP A 102 -1.11 11.48 -18.41
CA ASP A 102 -0.31 12.68 -18.11
C ASP A 102 -1.17 13.86 -17.62
N PRO A 103 -2.32 14.20 -18.22
CA PRO A 103 -3.17 15.29 -17.73
C PRO A 103 -3.71 15.04 -16.32
N VAL A 104 -4.10 13.80 -16.02
CA VAL A 104 -4.63 13.39 -14.71
C VAL A 104 -3.56 13.51 -13.64
N PHE A 105 -2.36 12.94 -13.88
CA PHE A 105 -1.26 13.07 -12.93
C PHE A 105 -0.81 14.51 -12.75
N LYS A 106 -0.80 15.31 -13.82
CA LYS A 106 -0.44 16.72 -13.71
C LYS A 106 -1.42 17.49 -12.83
N SER A 107 -2.73 17.30 -13.00
CA SER A 107 -3.74 17.91 -12.12
C SER A 107 -3.55 17.43 -10.69
N TRP A 108 -3.43 16.11 -10.46
CA TRP A 108 -3.26 15.56 -9.11
C TRP A 108 -2.00 16.07 -8.39
N HIS A 109 -0.85 16.16 -9.07
CA HIS A 109 0.39 16.67 -8.46
C HIS A 109 0.34 18.17 -8.15
N LEU A 110 -0.34 18.98 -8.98
CA LEU A 110 -0.40 20.42 -8.81
C LEU A 110 -1.52 20.88 -7.85
N GLU A 111 -2.66 20.20 -7.88
CA GLU A 111 -3.90 20.61 -7.20
C GLU A 111 -4.23 19.72 -6.00
N GLY A 112 -3.68 18.49 -5.95
CA GLY A 112 -3.97 17.51 -4.91
C GLY A 112 -5.31 16.81 -5.12
N GLY A 113 -5.90 16.32 -4.03
CA GLY A 113 -7.21 15.65 -4.02
C GLY A 113 -7.15 14.13 -4.21
N ASP A 114 -8.35 13.54 -4.34
CA ASP A 114 -8.53 12.11 -4.55
C ASP A 114 -8.25 11.73 -6.01
N LEU A 115 -7.16 11.00 -6.23
CA LEU A 115 -6.75 10.55 -7.56
C LEU A 115 -7.85 9.71 -8.25
N ALA A 116 -8.54 8.84 -7.50
CA ALA A 116 -9.59 8.00 -8.07
C ALA A 116 -10.82 8.83 -8.52
N ALA A 117 -11.07 9.97 -7.88
CA ALA A 117 -12.11 10.90 -8.32
C ALA A 117 -11.71 11.62 -9.62
N LEU A 118 -10.46 12.12 -9.70
CA LEU A 118 -9.91 12.75 -10.90
C LEU A 118 -9.89 11.81 -12.10
N GLU A 119 -9.48 10.56 -11.89
CA GLU A 119 -9.47 9.53 -12.94
C GLU A 119 -10.88 9.24 -13.46
N ARG A 120 -11.87 9.10 -12.57
CA ARG A 120 -13.27 8.91 -12.97
C ARG A 120 -13.82 10.07 -13.78
N GLU A 121 -13.48 11.30 -13.42
CA GLU A 121 -13.91 12.49 -14.17
C GLU A 121 -13.34 12.52 -15.59
N HIS A 122 -12.07 12.16 -15.76
CA HIS A 122 -11.38 12.26 -17.04
C HIS A 122 -11.51 11.02 -17.93
N LEU A 123 -11.55 9.84 -17.31
CA LEU A 123 -11.38 8.54 -17.98
C LEU A 123 -12.60 7.62 -17.85
N ASN A 124 -13.54 7.93 -16.95
CA ASN A 124 -14.70 7.10 -16.55
C ASN A 124 -14.33 5.77 -15.86
N TRP A 125 -13.08 5.60 -15.45
CA TRP A 125 -12.58 4.49 -14.65
C TRP A 125 -11.45 4.99 -13.75
N ASP A 126 -11.15 4.26 -12.69
CA ASP A 126 -10.05 4.57 -11.76
C ASP A 126 -8.94 3.50 -11.76
N HIS A 127 -7.81 3.81 -11.14
CA HIS A 127 -6.68 2.90 -11.01
C HIS A 127 -7.01 1.66 -10.17
N THR A 128 -7.98 1.75 -9.25
CA THR A 128 -8.41 0.61 -8.41
C THR A 128 -9.11 -0.46 -9.25
N GLU A 129 -9.84 -0.08 -10.29
CA GLU A 129 -10.45 -0.98 -11.28
C GLU A 129 -9.38 -1.72 -12.08
N VAL A 130 -8.38 -0.98 -12.56
CA VAL A 130 -7.25 -1.54 -13.31
C VAL A 130 -6.43 -2.47 -12.42
N ALA A 131 -6.18 -2.08 -11.17
CA ALA A 131 -5.44 -2.88 -10.20
C ALA A 131 -6.18 -4.18 -9.86
N ALA A 132 -7.50 -4.14 -9.65
CA ALA A 132 -8.31 -5.32 -9.41
C ALA A 132 -8.31 -6.28 -10.61
N TRP A 133 -8.35 -5.75 -11.84
CA TRP A 133 -8.20 -6.54 -13.05
C TRP A 133 -6.82 -7.22 -13.14
N ILE A 134 -5.73 -6.50 -12.86
CA ILE A 134 -4.38 -7.08 -12.82
C ILE A 134 -4.30 -8.18 -11.74
N CYS A 135 -4.89 -7.96 -10.57
CA CYS A 135 -4.92 -8.97 -9.50
C CYS A 135 -5.59 -10.27 -9.97
N ALA A 136 -6.72 -10.17 -10.68
CA ALA A 136 -7.42 -11.33 -11.22
C ALA A 136 -6.58 -12.06 -12.29
N GLU A 137 -5.97 -11.32 -13.22
CA GLU A 137 -5.12 -11.90 -14.27
C GLU A 137 -3.88 -12.61 -13.69
N TRP A 138 -3.33 -12.08 -12.60
CA TRP A 138 -2.15 -12.65 -11.93
C TRP A 138 -2.51 -13.73 -10.89
N GLY A 139 -3.80 -14.06 -10.73
CA GLY A 139 -4.26 -15.09 -9.80
C GLY A 139 -4.06 -14.74 -8.33
N LEU A 140 -4.10 -13.45 -7.97
CA LEU A 140 -4.05 -13.02 -6.59
C LEU A 140 -5.36 -13.37 -5.85
N PRO A 141 -5.31 -13.55 -4.51
CA PRO A 141 -6.50 -13.86 -3.72
C PRO A 141 -7.61 -12.82 -3.89
N GLU A 142 -8.86 -13.28 -4.02
CA GLU A 142 -10.03 -12.41 -4.27
C GLU A 142 -10.21 -11.34 -3.19
N ASN A 143 -9.94 -11.67 -1.92
CA ASN A 143 -10.00 -10.71 -0.82
C ASN A 143 -8.97 -9.58 -0.96
N ILE A 144 -7.78 -9.85 -1.50
CA ILE A 144 -6.77 -8.82 -1.79
C ILE A 144 -7.23 -7.95 -2.96
N ALA A 145 -7.74 -8.55 -4.04
CA ALA A 145 -8.27 -7.80 -5.18
C ALA A 145 -9.46 -6.90 -4.76
N ALA A 146 -10.34 -7.39 -3.89
CA ALA A 146 -11.47 -6.65 -3.34
C ALA A 146 -11.03 -5.50 -2.43
N ALA A 147 -10.05 -5.73 -1.55
CA ALA A 147 -9.44 -4.68 -0.73
C ALA A 147 -8.87 -3.55 -1.58
N ILE A 148 -8.15 -3.91 -2.64
CA ILE A 148 -7.57 -2.97 -3.60
C ILE A 148 -8.67 -2.25 -4.37
N ARG A 149 -9.73 -2.92 -4.84
CA ARG A 149 -10.84 -2.23 -5.52
C ARG A 149 -11.55 -1.20 -4.62
N GLY A 150 -11.69 -1.52 -3.33
CA GLY A 150 -12.48 -0.74 -2.38
C GLY A 150 -11.72 0.35 -1.63
N HIS A 151 -10.40 0.53 -1.84
CA HIS A 151 -9.59 1.35 -0.94
C HIS A 151 -9.92 2.86 -0.99
N HIS A 152 -10.47 3.36 -2.10
CA HIS A 152 -11.05 4.72 -2.20
C HIS A 152 -12.54 4.79 -1.82
N GLY A 153 -13.11 3.74 -1.22
CA GLY A 153 -14.50 3.72 -0.74
C GLY A 153 -15.53 3.22 -1.75
N ALA A 154 -15.10 2.61 -2.86
CA ALA A 154 -16.02 1.92 -3.76
C ALA A 154 -16.66 0.70 -3.05
N GLU A 155 -17.97 0.53 -3.22
CA GLU A 155 -18.65 -0.67 -2.72
C GLU A 155 -18.24 -1.89 -3.54
N VAL A 156 -17.80 -2.94 -2.85
CA VAL A 156 -17.44 -4.22 -3.45
C VAL A 156 -18.42 -5.28 -2.95
N PRO A 157 -19.16 -5.98 -3.84
CA PRO A 157 -20.10 -7.02 -3.43
C PRO A 157 -19.44 -8.09 -2.56
N ASP A 158 -20.14 -8.53 -1.52
CA ASP A 158 -19.72 -9.59 -0.59
C ASP A 158 -18.37 -9.34 0.12
N TYR A 159 -17.89 -8.09 0.13
CA TYR A 159 -16.63 -7.71 0.76
C TYR A 159 -16.79 -6.49 1.68
N GLN A 160 -16.25 -6.59 2.89
CA GLN A 160 -16.21 -5.46 3.83
C GLN A 160 -14.88 -4.71 3.66
N ALA A 161 -14.97 -3.42 3.33
CA ALA A 161 -13.80 -2.56 3.17
C ALA A 161 -12.91 -2.56 4.43
N LEU A 162 -11.59 -2.59 4.21
CA LEU A 162 -10.60 -2.56 5.28
C LEU A 162 -10.23 -1.12 5.61
N GLY A 163 -10.69 -0.66 6.78
CA GLY A 163 -10.38 0.68 7.28
C GLY A 163 -8.91 1.07 7.23
N PRO A 164 -7.98 0.22 7.72
CA PRO A 164 -6.54 0.51 7.63
C PRO A 164 -6.02 0.75 6.21
N VAL A 165 -6.52 0.01 5.21
CA VAL A 165 -6.10 0.15 3.80
C VAL A 165 -6.58 1.49 3.24
N ARG A 166 -7.82 1.88 3.57
CA ARG A 166 -8.37 3.20 3.20
C ARG A 166 -7.64 4.35 3.90
N LEU A 167 -7.27 4.21 5.16
CA LEU A 167 -6.54 5.26 5.90
C LEU A 167 -5.20 5.57 5.24
N VAL A 168 -4.45 4.55 4.85
CA VAL A 168 -3.11 4.75 4.28
C VAL A 168 -3.13 5.19 2.82
N SER A 169 -4.26 5.12 2.10
CA SER A 169 -4.37 5.67 0.74
C SER A 169 -4.29 7.19 0.67
N ILE A 170 -4.46 7.87 1.80
CA ILE A 170 -4.24 9.32 1.96
C ILE A 170 -2.76 9.69 1.78
N LEU A 171 -1.84 8.78 2.14
CA LEU A 171 -0.40 9.02 2.01
C LEU A 171 -0.01 9.13 0.54
N ARG A 172 0.67 10.21 0.16
CA ARG A 172 1.11 10.44 -1.22
C ARG A 172 2.53 9.94 -1.46
N GLU A 173 2.83 9.62 -2.71
CA GLU A 173 4.21 9.33 -3.15
C GLU A 173 4.98 10.65 -3.30
N ASP A 174 5.51 11.15 -2.19
CA ASP A 174 6.43 12.30 -2.17
C ASP A 174 7.45 12.22 -1.03
N GLU A 175 8.49 13.06 -1.11
CA GLU A 175 9.56 13.13 -0.11
C GLU A 175 9.11 13.74 1.22
N THR A 176 8.00 14.47 1.22
CA THR A 176 7.47 15.21 2.38
C THR A 176 6.50 14.41 3.24
N ASN A 177 6.17 13.18 2.84
CA ASN A 177 5.14 12.35 3.47
C ASN A 177 3.78 13.05 3.55
N SER A 178 3.35 13.70 2.47
CA SER A 178 2.06 14.38 2.45
C SER A 178 0.93 13.42 2.80
N GLY A 179 -0.06 13.93 3.54
CA GLY A 179 -1.23 13.17 3.96
C GLY A 179 -1.13 12.60 5.39
N ILE A 180 -0.01 12.74 6.09
CA ILE A 180 0.11 12.31 7.50
C ILE A 180 -0.94 12.98 8.40
N ASP A 181 -1.03 14.32 8.36
CA ASP A 181 -1.95 15.06 9.23
C ASP A 181 -3.41 14.66 8.97
N GLU A 182 -3.76 14.50 7.69
CA GLU A 182 -5.08 14.05 7.27
C GLU A 182 -5.35 12.60 7.70
N LEU A 183 -4.38 11.71 7.60
CA LEU A 183 -4.46 10.34 8.10
C LEU A 183 -4.68 10.30 9.61
N ILE A 184 -3.96 11.11 10.39
CA ILE A 184 -4.13 11.18 11.86
C ILE A 184 -5.54 11.67 12.20
N VAL A 185 -6.02 12.70 11.52
CA VAL A 185 -7.38 13.22 11.69
C VAL A 185 -8.42 12.16 11.36
N GLU A 186 -8.34 11.52 10.19
CA GLU A 186 -9.31 10.52 9.73
C GLU A 186 -9.28 9.25 10.60
N ALA A 187 -8.10 8.80 11.05
CA ALA A 187 -7.97 7.69 11.99
C ALA A 187 -8.67 8.01 13.33
N HIS A 188 -8.62 9.26 13.77
CA HIS A 188 -9.29 9.71 14.98
C HIS A 188 -10.80 9.86 14.82
N THR A 189 -11.24 10.62 13.82
CA THR A 189 -12.65 10.96 13.62
C THR A 189 -13.45 9.81 13.01
N GLY A 190 -12.88 9.09 12.05
CA GLY A 190 -13.53 8.00 11.32
C GLY A 190 -13.44 6.64 12.03
N TYR A 191 -12.35 6.38 12.76
CA TYR A 191 -12.08 5.07 13.36
C TYR A 191 -11.87 5.08 14.88
N GLY A 192 -11.91 6.26 15.52
CA GLY A 192 -11.84 6.37 16.98
C GLY A 192 -10.46 6.06 17.59
N ILE A 193 -9.39 6.06 16.78
CA ILE A 193 -8.03 5.86 17.29
C ILE A 193 -7.53 7.16 17.95
N PRO A 194 -6.97 7.15 19.16
CA PRO A 194 -6.38 8.36 19.74
C PRO A 194 -5.26 8.92 18.84
N GLN A 195 -5.20 10.23 18.63
CA GLN A 195 -4.21 10.88 17.76
C GLN A 195 -2.76 10.54 18.16
N GLU A 196 -2.44 10.69 19.45
CA GLU A 196 -1.14 10.33 20.02
C GLU A 196 -0.73 8.89 19.66
N LYS A 197 -1.69 7.96 19.67
CA LYS A 197 -1.43 6.57 19.32
C LYS A 197 -1.12 6.39 17.83
N VAL A 198 -1.71 7.18 16.94
CA VAL A 198 -1.39 7.13 15.51
C VAL A 198 -0.02 7.76 15.26
N GLU A 199 0.25 8.91 15.89
CA GLU A 199 1.54 9.61 15.82
C GLU A 199 2.71 8.70 16.23
N ASP A 200 2.56 7.98 17.34
CA ASP A 200 3.55 7.02 17.86
C ASP A 200 3.87 5.86 16.89
N LEU A 201 2.99 5.57 15.94
CA LEU A 201 3.19 4.49 14.96
C LEU A 201 3.98 4.94 13.73
N ILE A 202 3.98 6.22 13.38
CA ILE A 202 4.42 6.71 12.07
C ILE A 202 5.93 6.53 11.89
N GLU A 203 6.73 7.11 12.78
CA GLU A 203 8.19 7.08 12.65
C GLU A 203 8.74 5.63 12.66
N PRO A 204 8.37 4.75 13.62
CA PRO A 204 8.79 3.35 13.58
C PRO A 204 8.31 2.60 12.33
N ALA A 205 7.10 2.90 11.84
CA ALA A 205 6.59 2.27 10.62
C ALA A 205 7.42 2.67 9.39
N PHE A 206 7.85 3.93 9.31
CA PHE A 206 8.59 4.45 8.16
C PHE A 206 10.05 3.96 8.14
N GLU A 207 10.68 3.81 9.29
CA GLU A 207 11.99 3.15 9.40
C GLU A 207 11.94 1.71 8.90
N LYS A 208 10.94 0.93 9.35
CA LYS A 208 10.70 -0.44 8.87
C LYS A 208 10.42 -0.48 7.37
N ALA A 209 9.65 0.47 6.86
CA ALA A 209 9.31 0.56 5.44
C ALA A 209 10.55 0.80 4.57
N ALA A 210 11.48 1.65 5.01
CA ALA A 210 12.73 1.90 4.29
C ALA A 210 13.61 0.63 4.19
N GLU A 211 13.57 -0.25 5.20
CA GLU A 211 14.21 -1.57 5.10
C GLU A 211 13.53 -2.49 4.11
N LEU A 212 12.19 -2.55 4.15
CA LEU A 212 11.41 -3.39 3.24
C LEU A 212 11.61 -2.98 1.78
N ALA A 213 11.56 -1.68 1.47
CA ALA A 213 11.71 -1.16 0.12
C ALA A 213 13.09 -1.54 -0.49
N ARG A 214 14.16 -1.52 0.30
CA ARG A 214 15.52 -1.95 -0.10
C ARG A 214 15.64 -3.43 -0.45
N LEU A 215 14.65 -4.26 -0.11
CA LEU A 215 14.63 -5.66 -0.51
C LEU A 215 14.03 -5.86 -1.91
N ILE A 216 13.39 -4.83 -2.46
CA ILE A 216 12.61 -4.90 -3.70
C ILE A 216 13.37 -4.27 -4.86
N VAL A 217 14.01 -3.13 -4.62
CA VAL A 217 14.80 -2.35 -5.58
C VAL A 217 16.24 -2.16 -5.13
#